data_AF-A0A382VC31-F1
#
_entry.id   AF-A0A382VC31-F1
#
_cell.length_a   1.000
_cell.length_b   1.000
_cell.length_c   1.000
_cell.angle_alpha   90.00
_cell.angle_beta   90.00
_cell.angle_gamma   90.00
#
_symmetry.space_group_name_H-M   'P 1'
#
loop_
_entity.id
_entity.type
_entity.pdbx_description
1 polymer ?
#
loop_
_entity_poly.entity_id
_entity_poly.type
_entity_poly.pdbx_seq_one_letter_code
_entity_poly.pdbx_strand_id
1 'polypeptide(L)'
;VKNITLFGIIFLSFIFARRDCLQNAERDALGRTMRPEKDTLAISPSGHFYIHFDTTGHAAPDLTDSDSNGVPDYIDEVGIIADSAHHVLVNIMEWTEEPSDGEGGYDIYIMSYAAGVYGYNYKDNGNTSYLQIDNDYVGYDSKFELTPIEIMRITVGHEYFHGIQWGYEENLGSNAYFYEMTSMWFEDVLIPDGNDYIDPGDAWDPCDGWAEKLLCNPTADFNNTGNGYELALFGHYLSSFIDEKGIN
;
A
#
# COMPACT_ATOMS: atom_id res chain seq x y z
N VAL A 1 37.25 -18.60 42.96
CA VAL A 1 37.19 -18.64 41.49
C VAL A 1 35.75 -18.34 41.11
N LYS A 2 35.52 -17.28 40.32
CA LYS A 2 34.20 -16.69 40.04
C LYS A 2 33.40 -17.62 39.13
N ASN A 3 32.18 -18.00 39.54
CA ASN A 3 31.18 -18.58 38.64
C ASN A 3 30.46 -17.41 37.95
N ILE A 4 30.70 -17.23 36.66
CA ILE A 4 30.00 -16.25 35.83
C ILE A 4 28.77 -16.93 35.26
N THR A 5 27.62 -16.43 35.68
CA THR A 5 26.29 -16.70 35.14
C THR A 5 26.22 -16.19 33.70
N LEU A 6 25.83 -17.04 32.74
CA LEU A 6 25.48 -16.58 31.39
C LEU A 6 23.98 -16.79 31.18
N PHE A 7 23.22 -15.71 31.40
CA PHE A 7 21.83 -15.58 30.98
C PHE A 7 21.86 -15.28 29.48
N GLY A 8 21.55 -16.28 28.65
CA GLY A 8 21.32 -16.07 27.22
C GLY A 8 19.91 -15.54 27.01
N ILE A 9 19.77 -14.22 26.88
CA ILE A 9 18.55 -13.61 26.35
C ILE A 9 18.63 -13.73 24.83
N ILE A 10 17.91 -14.70 24.27
CA ILE A 10 17.67 -14.76 22.84
C ILE A 10 16.53 -13.77 22.57
N PHE A 11 16.87 -12.58 22.07
CA PHE A 11 15.91 -11.71 21.41
C PHE A 11 15.60 -12.36 20.06
N LEU A 12 14.49 -13.10 19.99
CA LEU A 12 13.90 -13.52 18.73
C LEU A 12 13.18 -12.29 18.16
N SER A 13 13.91 -11.46 17.44
CA SER A 13 13.33 -10.47 16.54
C SER A 13 12.79 -11.22 15.33
N PHE A 14 11.56 -11.72 15.45
CA PHE A 14 10.75 -12.08 14.30
C PHE A 14 10.38 -10.78 13.58
N ILE A 15 11.21 -10.37 12.62
CA ILE A 15 10.83 -9.36 11.63
C ILE A 15 10.01 -10.10 10.58
N PHE A 16 8.76 -10.42 10.92
CA PHE A 16 7.75 -10.63 9.90
C PHE A 16 7.19 -9.26 9.59
N ALA A 17 7.50 -8.70 8.43
CA ALA A 17 6.80 -7.54 7.90
C ALA A 17 5.34 -7.95 7.68
N ARG A 18 4.49 -7.76 8.69
CA ARG A 18 3.05 -7.71 8.48
C ARG A 18 2.79 -6.32 7.91
N ARG A 19 2.38 -6.25 6.65
CA ARG A 19 1.76 -5.06 6.09
C ARG A 19 0.41 -4.89 6.82
N ASP A 20 0.32 -3.89 7.69
CA ASP A 20 -0.97 -3.37 8.17
C ASP A 20 -1.21 -2.12 7.31
N CYS A 21 -2.06 -2.16 6.29
CA CYS A 21 -2.18 -1.05 5.33
C CYS A 21 -3.28 -0.05 5.68
N LEU A 22 -4.22 -0.45 6.55
CA LEU A 22 -5.35 0.40 6.96
C LEU A 22 -5.12 1.03 8.34
N GLN A 23 -5.22 2.37 8.40
CA GLN A 23 -5.13 3.11 9.66
C GLN A 23 -6.31 4.07 9.86
N ASN A 24 -6.52 4.49 11.11
CA ASN A 24 -7.44 5.58 11.43
C ASN A 24 -6.66 6.88 11.54
N ALA A 25 -7.17 7.96 10.94
CA ALA A 25 -6.55 9.27 11.04
C ALA A 25 -6.44 9.74 12.51
N GLU A 26 -5.34 10.40 12.84
CA GLU A 26 -5.15 11.02 14.15
C GLU A 26 -6.22 12.09 14.40
N ARG A 27 -6.58 12.29 15.68
CA ARG A 27 -7.61 13.26 16.07
C ARG A 27 -7.09 14.24 17.09
N ASP A 28 -7.45 15.51 16.90
CA ASP A 28 -7.14 16.56 17.88
C ASP A 28 -7.98 16.43 19.16
N ALA A 29 -7.71 17.28 20.14
CA ALA A 29 -8.46 17.31 21.42
C ALA A 29 -9.96 17.62 21.25
N LEU A 30 -10.39 18.08 20.08
CA LEU A 30 -11.78 18.36 19.72
C LEU A 30 -12.40 17.24 18.84
N GLY A 31 -11.64 16.18 18.55
CA GLY A 31 -12.08 15.01 17.78
C GLY A 31 -12.04 15.17 16.26
N ARG A 32 -11.46 16.27 15.75
CA ARG A 32 -11.31 16.52 14.30
C ARG A 32 -10.16 15.69 13.76
N THR A 33 -10.34 15.11 12.57
CA THR A 33 -9.25 14.40 11.90
C THR A 33 -8.15 15.38 11.50
N MET A 34 -6.91 14.99 11.71
CA MET A 34 -5.73 15.76 11.30
C MET A 34 -5.03 15.00 10.19
N ARG A 35 -5.15 15.52 8.97
CA ARG A 35 -4.27 15.10 7.88
C ARG A 35 -2.88 15.74 8.07
N PRO A 36 -1.82 15.16 7.48
CA PRO A 36 -0.48 15.74 7.56
C PRO A 36 -0.43 17.14 6.93
N GLU A 37 0.33 18.04 7.54
CA GLU A 37 0.69 19.33 6.92
C GLU A 37 2.00 19.17 6.14
N LYS A 38 2.07 19.77 4.94
CA LYS A 38 3.22 19.73 4.04
C LYS A 38 3.55 21.10 3.48
N ASP A 39 4.78 21.27 3.00
CA ASP A 39 5.23 22.56 2.45
C ASP A 39 4.43 22.97 1.21
N THR A 40 4.10 22.03 0.34
CA THR A 40 3.44 22.29 -0.94
C THR A 40 2.70 21.06 -1.48
N LEU A 41 2.03 21.23 -2.63
CA LEU A 41 1.39 20.15 -3.37
C LEU A 41 1.59 20.29 -4.88
N ALA A 42 1.56 19.16 -5.58
CA ALA A 42 1.36 19.06 -7.02
C ALA A 42 0.03 18.38 -7.33
N ILE A 43 -0.55 18.69 -8.50
CA ILE A 43 -1.80 18.08 -8.95
C ILE A 43 -1.47 17.11 -10.08
N SER A 44 -2.03 15.89 -10.03
CA SER A 44 -1.82 14.88 -11.07
C SER A 44 -2.31 15.36 -12.45
N PRO A 45 -1.81 14.78 -13.56
CA PRO A 45 -2.20 15.16 -14.91
C PRO A 45 -3.73 15.15 -15.16
N SER A 46 -4.47 14.22 -14.55
CA SER A 46 -5.93 14.14 -14.66
C SER A 46 -6.66 15.23 -13.89
N GLY A 47 -6.00 15.84 -12.90
CA GLY A 47 -6.61 16.75 -11.93
C GLY A 47 -7.25 16.05 -10.73
N HIS A 48 -7.19 14.72 -10.65
CA HIS A 48 -7.87 13.92 -9.63
C HIS A 48 -7.09 13.77 -8.33
N PHE A 49 -5.75 13.72 -8.37
CA PHE A 49 -4.93 13.47 -7.18
C PHE A 49 -4.08 14.67 -6.80
N TYR A 50 -3.99 14.93 -5.50
CA TYR A 50 -3.26 16.04 -4.92
C TYR A 50 -2.12 15.46 -4.09
N ILE A 51 -0.89 15.64 -4.57
CA ILE A 51 0.31 15.04 -3.98
C ILE A 51 1.00 16.08 -3.10
N HIS A 52 0.90 15.93 -1.79
CA HIS A 52 1.44 16.83 -0.78
C HIS A 52 2.83 16.39 -0.33
N PHE A 53 3.82 17.27 -0.38
CA PHE A 53 5.21 16.92 -0.07
C PHE A 53 5.99 18.08 0.56
N ASP A 54 7.04 17.73 1.29
CA ASP A 54 7.98 18.69 1.86
C ASP A 54 9.07 19.03 0.84
N THR A 55 9.49 20.29 0.81
CA THR A 55 10.59 20.77 -0.05
C THR A 55 11.93 20.79 0.68
N THR A 56 11.92 20.50 1.98
CA THR A 56 13.11 20.45 2.82
C THR A 56 12.98 19.39 3.92
N GLY A 57 14.10 19.03 4.54
CA GLY A 57 14.11 18.06 5.64
C GLY A 57 14.12 16.61 5.16
N HIS A 58 13.93 15.68 6.11
CA HIS A 58 14.09 14.24 5.86
C HIS A 58 12.90 13.60 5.13
N ALA A 59 11.73 14.25 5.14
CA ALA A 59 10.54 13.79 4.43
C ALA A 59 10.39 14.37 3.03
N ALA A 60 11.32 15.24 2.60
CA ALA A 60 11.36 15.70 1.23
C ALA A 60 11.79 14.53 0.31
N PRO A 61 11.09 14.30 -0.81
CA PRO A 61 11.55 13.37 -1.84
C PRO A 61 12.80 13.93 -2.55
N ASP A 62 13.32 13.19 -3.53
CA ASP A 62 14.27 13.76 -4.49
C ASP A 62 13.58 14.91 -5.24
N LEU A 63 14.18 16.10 -5.18
CA LEU A 63 13.65 17.33 -5.79
C LEU A 63 14.18 17.58 -7.21
N THR A 64 14.81 16.57 -7.82
CA THR A 64 15.21 16.63 -9.23
C THR A 64 13.97 16.81 -10.11
N ASP A 65 14.00 17.86 -10.93
CA ASP A 65 12.99 18.20 -11.95
C ASP A 65 13.71 18.26 -13.29
N SER A 66 13.73 17.14 -14.01
CA SER A 66 14.55 16.96 -15.21
C SER A 66 13.90 17.61 -16.44
N ASP A 67 12.58 17.71 -16.47
CA ASP A 67 11.82 18.29 -17.57
C ASP A 67 11.53 19.80 -17.39
N SER A 68 11.87 20.34 -16.21
CA SER A 68 11.69 21.74 -15.81
C SER A 68 10.23 22.19 -15.81
N ASN A 69 9.30 21.29 -15.49
CA ASN A 69 7.87 21.58 -15.40
C ASN A 69 7.47 22.24 -14.06
N GLY A 70 8.38 22.28 -13.07
CA GLY A 70 8.17 22.86 -11.75
C GLY A 70 7.71 21.86 -10.68
N VAL A 71 7.62 20.57 -11.01
CA VAL A 71 7.28 19.45 -10.13
C VAL A 71 8.46 18.45 -10.16
N PRO A 72 8.89 17.90 -9.00
CA PRO A 72 9.93 16.87 -9.01
C PRO A 72 9.50 15.62 -9.77
N ASP A 73 10.44 14.99 -10.49
CA ASP A 73 10.19 13.79 -11.30
C ASP A 73 9.52 12.66 -10.48
N TYR A 74 9.91 12.49 -9.22
CA TYR A 74 9.31 11.51 -8.31
C TYR A 74 7.82 11.82 -8.03
N ILE A 75 7.48 13.10 -7.84
CA ILE A 75 6.10 13.55 -7.57
C ILE A 75 5.23 13.41 -8.83
N ASP A 76 5.78 13.70 -10.01
CA ASP A 76 5.10 13.45 -11.28
C ASP A 76 4.76 11.97 -11.44
N GLU A 77 5.72 11.08 -11.16
CA GLU A 77 5.51 9.64 -11.25
C GLU A 77 4.43 9.12 -10.28
N VAL A 78 4.36 9.67 -9.05
CA VAL A 78 3.27 9.38 -8.09
C VAL A 78 1.92 9.80 -8.69
N GLY A 79 1.83 11.00 -9.27
CA GLY A 79 0.60 11.48 -9.90
C GLY A 79 0.19 10.63 -11.11
N ILE A 80 1.13 10.23 -11.95
CA ILE A 80 0.90 9.41 -13.15
C ILE A 80 0.38 8.01 -12.77
N ILE A 81 1.00 7.37 -11.77
CA ILE A 81 0.55 6.02 -11.36
C ILE A 81 -0.78 6.08 -10.62
N ALA A 82 -1.05 7.13 -9.83
CA ALA A 82 -2.35 7.33 -9.19
C ALA A 82 -3.46 7.49 -10.24
N ASP A 83 -3.24 8.33 -11.27
CA ASP A 83 -4.16 8.49 -12.39
C ASP A 83 -4.40 7.16 -13.13
N SER A 84 -3.35 6.36 -13.30
CA SER A 84 -3.45 5.04 -13.92
C SER A 84 -4.26 4.07 -13.06
N ALA A 85 -4.05 4.06 -11.74
CA ALA A 85 -4.81 3.23 -10.81
C ALA A 85 -6.31 3.59 -10.82
N HIS A 86 -6.63 4.88 -10.76
CA HIS A 86 -7.99 5.38 -10.92
C HIS A 86 -8.60 5.01 -12.26
N HIS A 87 -7.84 5.15 -13.35
CA HIS A 87 -8.33 4.77 -14.66
C HIS A 87 -8.72 3.30 -14.74
N VAL A 88 -7.88 2.41 -14.21
CA VAL A 88 -8.18 0.97 -14.23
C VAL A 88 -9.35 0.64 -13.31
N LEU A 89 -9.34 1.08 -12.06
CA LEU A 89 -10.40 0.74 -11.09
C LEU A 89 -11.75 1.35 -11.47
N VAL A 90 -11.79 2.65 -11.75
CA VAL A 90 -13.06 3.37 -11.93
C VAL A 90 -13.54 3.31 -13.37
N ASN A 91 -12.67 3.57 -14.35
CA ASN A 91 -13.11 3.73 -15.74
C ASN A 91 -13.13 2.42 -16.54
N ILE A 92 -12.27 1.45 -16.22
CA ILE A 92 -12.21 0.16 -16.91
C ILE A 92 -13.02 -0.90 -16.15
N MET A 93 -12.84 -1.00 -14.83
CA MET A 93 -13.51 -2.01 -14.00
C MET A 93 -14.82 -1.54 -13.36
N GLU A 94 -15.21 -0.28 -13.58
CA GLU A 94 -16.48 0.29 -13.13
C GLU A 94 -16.71 0.26 -11.60
N TRP A 95 -15.63 0.25 -10.81
CA TRP A 95 -15.76 0.53 -9.38
C TRP A 95 -16.29 1.95 -9.17
N THR A 96 -17.12 2.12 -8.15
CA THR A 96 -17.57 3.45 -7.72
C THR A 96 -16.36 4.19 -7.17
N GLU A 97 -16.12 5.37 -7.71
CA GLU A 97 -15.11 6.31 -7.24
C GLU A 97 -15.18 6.52 -5.73
N GLU A 98 -14.02 6.73 -5.12
CA GLU A 98 -13.89 6.90 -3.69
C GLU A 98 -14.66 8.12 -3.15
N PRO A 99 -15.08 8.11 -1.88
CA PRO A 99 -15.82 9.23 -1.32
C PRO A 99 -14.98 10.52 -1.28
N SER A 100 -15.48 11.56 -1.94
CA SER A 100 -14.89 12.91 -1.87
C SER A 100 -15.14 13.56 -0.51
N ASP A 101 -14.10 14.20 0.03
CA ASP A 101 -14.16 15.09 1.19
C ASP A 101 -14.63 16.51 0.88
N GLY A 102 -14.76 16.85 -0.41
CA GLY A 102 -15.15 18.18 -0.89
C GLY A 102 -14.03 19.22 -0.91
N GLU A 103 -12.76 18.83 -0.71
CA GLU A 103 -11.60 19.72 -0.62
C GLU A 103 -10.68 19.68 -1.85
N GLY A 104 -11.16 19.17 -2.98
CA GLY A 104 -10.42 19.13 -4.24
C GLY A 104 -10.34 17.71 -4.78
N GLY A 105 -9.13 17.26 -5.08
CA GLY A 105 -8.84 15.89 -5.49
C GLY A 105 -8.54 14.98 -4.28
N TYR A 106 -8.26 13.72 -4.57
CA TYR A 106 -7.87 12.73 -3.56
C TYR A 106 -6.43 12.97 -3.08
N ASP A 107 -6.23 13.07 -1.77
CA ASP A 107 -4.95 13.45 -1.19
C ASP A 107 -3.97 12.26 -1.03
N ILE A 108 -2.73 12.49 -1.47
CA ILE A 108 -1.59 11.60 -1.27
C ILE A 108 -0.50 12.38 -0.56
N TYR A 109 -0.07 11.94 0.62
CA TYR A 109 0.98 12.59 1.39
C TYR A 109 2.29 11.82 1.30
N ILE A 110 3.35 12.53 0.91
CA ILE A 110 4.71 12.01 0.91
C ILE A 110 5.30 12.11 2.31
N MET A 111 5.66 10.98 2.91
CA MET A 111 6.14 10.85 4.27
C MET A 111 7.55 10.28 4.30
N SER A 112 8.22 10.34 5.46
CA SER A 112 9.47 9.61 5.67
C SER A 112 9.19 8.42 6.56
N TYR A 113 9.35 7.23 6.01
CA TYR A 113 9.18 5.98 6.75
C TYR A 113 10.50 5.22 6.90
N ALA A 114 10.49 4.26 7.82
CA ALA A 114 11.58 3.33 7.96
C ALA A 114 11.40 2.17 6.97
N ALA A 115 12.52 1.58 6.54
CA ALA A 115 12.52 0.40 5.67
C ALA A 115 11.52 -0.67 6.14
N GLY A 116 10.68 -1.13 5.20
CA GLY A 116 9.63 -2.12 5.43
C GLY A 116 8.23 -1.54 5.64
N VAL A 117 8.06 -0.21 5.63
CA VAL A 117 6.76 0.46 5.79
C VAL A 117 6.32 1.10 4.47
N TYR A 118 5.62 0.32 3.66
CA TYR A 118 5.33 0.68 2.28
C TYR A 118 4.45 1.93 2.18
N GLY A 119 3.30 1.90 2.83
CA GLY A 119 2.34 3.00 2.85
C GLY A 119 1.14 2.62 3.70
N TYR A 120 0.21 3.56 3.81
CA TYR A 120 -1.05 3.34 4.50
C TYR A 120 -2.17 4.16 3.86
N ASN A 121 -3.37 3.60 3.84
CA ASN A 121 -4.61 4.32 3.64
C ASN A 121 -5.22 4.68 5.01
N TYR A 122 -5.44 5.97 5.23
CA TYR A 122 -6.01 6.49 6.47
C TYR A 122 -7.47 6.88 6.27
N LYS A 123 -8.35 6.29 7.07
CA LYS A 123 -9.76 6.67 7.09
C LYS A 123 -9.99 7.93 7.92
N ASP A 124 -10.73 8.88 7.36
CA ASP A 124 -11.25 10.04 8.09
C ASP A 124 -12.49 9.70 8.91
N ASN A 125 -13.11 10.73 9.49
CA ASN A 125 -14.41 10.63 10.10
C ASN A 125 -15.53 10.54 9.04
N GLY A 126 -15.93 9.32 8.72
CA GLY A 126 -16.91 9.04 7.67
C GLY A 126 -16.37 7.91 6.81
N ASN A 127 -16.50 8.02 5.48
CA ASN A 127 -15.96 7.07 4.51
C ASN A 127 -14.90 7.68 3.58
N THR A 128 -14.56 8.96 3.78
CA THR A 128 -13.44 9.60 3.07
C THR A 128 -12.13 9.09 3.65
N SER A 129 -11.07 9.15 2.85
CA SER A 129 -9.73 8.72 3.25
C SER A 129 -8.66 9.45 2.46
N TYR A 130 -7.39 9.20 2.81
CA TYR A 130 -6.23 9.71 2.11
C TYR A 130 -5.07 8.69 2.18
N LEU A 131 -4.09 8.86 1.30
CA LEU A 131 -2.90 8.00 1.22
C LEU A 131 -1.71 8.63 1.94
N GLN A 132 -0.87 7.80 2.56
CA GLN A 132 0.50 8.16 2.93
C GLN A 132 1.48 7.16 2.33
N ILE A 133 2.51 7.65 1.63
CA ILE A 133 3.55 6.83 0.99
C ILE A 133 4.95 7.34 1.35
N ASP A 134 5.95 6.47 1.24
CA ASP A 134 7.34 6.78 1.58
C ASP A 134 8.02 7.65 0.51
N ASN A 135 8.90 8.57 0.92
CA ASN A 135 9.47 9.58 0.02
C ASN A 135 10.56 9.07 -0.92
N ASP A 136 11.16 7.91 -0.63
CA ASP A 136 12.26 7.38 -1.43
C ASP A 136 12.29 5.85 -1.56
N TYR A 137 11.57 5.11 -0.70
CA TYR A 137 11.59 3.64 -0.64
C TYR A 137 13.01 3.04 -0.59
N VAL A 138 13.98 3.77 -0.01
CA VAL A 138 15.37 3.33 0.09
C VAL A 138 15.52 2.35 1.27
N GLY A 139 16.31 1.29 1.05
CA GLY A 139 16.60 0.30 2.09
C GLY A 139 15.54 -0.79 2.24
N TYR A 140 14.56 -0.85 1.33
CA TYR A 140 13.63 -1.96 1.23
C TYR A 140 14.36 -3.15 0.60
N ASP A 141 14.57 -4.19 1.39
CA ASP A 141 14.96 -5.50 0.87
C ASP A 141 13.73 -6.12 0.19
N SER A 142 13.41 -5.66 -1.02
CA SER A 142 12.47 -6.39 -1.86
C SER A 142 13.09 -7.74 -2.18
N LYS A 143 12.41 -8.82 -1.81
CA LYS A 143 12.80 -10.19 -2.17
C LYS A 143 12.80 -10.43 -3.69
N PHE A 144 12.26 -9.49 -4.46
CA PHE A 144 12.11 -9.53 -5.92
C PHE A 144 13.02 -8.55 -6.67
N GLU A 145 13.97 -7.93 -5.97
CA GLU A 145 14.88 -6.93 -6.56
C GLU A 145 14.14 -5.74 -7.21
N LEU A 146 12.91 -5.45 -6.75
CA LEU A 146 12.15 -4.30 -7.23
C LEU A 146 12.91 -3.00 -6.93
N THR A 147 12.93 -2.12 -7.92
CA THR A 147 13.46 -0.78 -7.76
C THR A 147 12.56 0.06 -6.85
N PRO A 148 13.09 1.08 -6.16
CA PRO A 148 12.27 1.94 -5.30
C PRO A 148 11.05 2.57 -6.01
N ILE A 149 11.18 2.89 -7.30
CA ILE A 149 10.06 3.44 -8.09
C ILE A 149 8.98 2.39 -8.38
N GLU A 150 9.34 1.12 -8.58
CA GLU A 150 8.37 0.03 -8.73
C GLU A 150 7.61 -0.20 -7.42
N ILE A 151 8.32 -0.19 -6.28
CA ILE A 151 7.71 -0.31 -4.95
C ILE A 151 6.72 0.83 -4.70
N MET A 152 7.10 2.07 -5.05
CA MET A 152 6.21 3.23 -4.96
C MET A 152 4.93 3.01 -5.76
N ARG A 153 5.07 2.60 -7.03
CA ARG A 153 3.93 2.41 -7.93
C ARG A 153 2.96 1.34 -7.40
N ILE A 154 3.50 0.22 -6.91
CA ILE A 154 2.73 -0.86 -6.28
C ILE A 154 1.97 -0.31 -5.07
N THR A 155 2.67 0.41 -4.19
CA THR A 155 2.07 0.97 -2.98
C THR A 155 0.93 1.93 -3.31
N VAL A 156 1.11 2.86 -4.26
CA VAL A 156 0.05 3.79 -4.65
C VAL A 156 -1.18 3.05 -5.16
N GLY A 157 -1.01 2.03 -6.00
CA GLY A 157 -2.11 1.21 -6.50
C GLY A 157 -2.86 0.48 -5.38
N HIS A 158 -2.13 -0.21 -4.50
CA HIS A 158 -2.68 -0.97 -3.37
C HIS A 158 -3.46 -0.07 -2.42
N GLU A 159 -2.81 0.99 -1.94
CA GLU A 159 -3.40 1.87 -0.93
C GLU A 159 -4.57 2.68 -1.50
N TYR A 160 -4.53 3.07 -2.77
CA TYR A 160 -5.64 3.79 -3.40
C TYR A 160 -6.88 2.90 -3.52
N PHE A 161 -6.71 1.60 -3.78
CA PHE A 161 -7.87 0.70 -3.83
C PHE A 161 -8.58 0.61 -2.47
N HIS A 162 -7.86 0.71 -1.35
CA HIS A 162 -8.49 0.87 -0.03
C HIS A 162 -9.34 2.14 0.07
N GLY A 163 -8.94 3.23 -0.58
CA GLY A 163 -9.74 4.46 -0.66
C GLY A 163 -11.12 4.22 -1.29
N ILE A 164 -11.16 3.50 -2.40
CA ILE A 164 -12.41 3.06 -3.04
C ILE A 164 -13.20 2.14 -2.09
N GLN A 165 -12.56 1.16 -1.46
CA GLN A 165 -13.21 0.19 -0.58
C GLN A 165 -13.91 0.85 0.61
N TRP A 166 -13.35 1.92 1.19
CA TRP A 166 -14.02 2.69 2.25
C TRP A 166 -15.35 3.30 1.81
N GLY A 167 -15.55 3.55 0.51
CA GLY A 167 -16.85 3.97 -0.04
C GLY A 167 -17.94 2.91 0.03
N TYR A 168 -17.56 1.63 0.09
CA TYR A 168 -18.48 0.49 0.13
C TYR A 168 -18.75 -0.04 1.54
N GLU A 169 -17.79 0.07 2.46
CA GLU A 169 -17.88 -0.50 3.80
C GLU A 169 -17.27 0.43 4.85
N GLU A 170 -18.02 0.68 5.93
CA GLU A 170 -17.57 1.57 7.00
C GLU A 170 -16.51 0.93 7.89
N ASN A 171 -16.46 -0.40 7.96
CA ASN A 171 -15.52 -1.15 8.79
C ASN A 171 -14.83 -2.28 7.99
N LEU A 172 -13.78 -1.91 7.26
CA LEU A 172 -12.94 -2.88 6.54
C LEU A 172 -12.27 -3.89 7.48
N GLY A 173 -12.03 -3.53 8.74
CA GLY A 173 -11.41 -4.42 9.74
C GLY A 173 -12.19 -5.72 9.98
N SER A 174 -13.51 -5.73 9.74
CA SER A 174 -14.33 -6.94 9.88
C SER A 174 -13.99 -8.02 8.84
N ASN A 175 -13.50 -7.62 7.67
CA ASN A 175 -13.10 -8.49 6.57
C ASN A 175 -11.75 -8.05 6.00
N ALA A 176 -10.81 -7.62 6.86
CA ALA A 176 -9.51 -7.05 6.44
C ALA A 176 -8.81 -7.96 5.42
N TYR A 177 -8.86 -9.26 5.67
CA TYR A 177 -8.45 -10.32 4.74
C TYR A 177 -8.88 -10.10 3.28
N PHE A 178 -10.16 -9.82 3.03
CA PHE A 178 -10.70 -9.66 1.67
C PHE A 178 -10.19 -8.38 1.01
N TYR A 179 -10.10 -7.30 1.79
CA TYR A 179 -9.68 -6.00 1.30
C TYR A 179 -8.19 -5.99 0.96
N GLU A 180 -7.34 -6.55 1.80
CA GLU A 180 -5.92 -6.73 1.49
C GLU A 180 -5.71 -7.69 0.32
N MET A 181 -6.44 -8.82 0.25
CA MET A 181 -6.35 -9.76 -0.87
C MET A 181 -6.70 -9.10 -2.20
N THR A 182 -7.77 -8.29 -2.24
CA THR A 182 -8.20 -7.62 -3.48
C THR A 182 -7.26 -6.48 -3.86
N SER A 183 -6.69 -5.76 -2.90
CA SER A 183 -5.63 -4.77 -3.14
C SER A 183 -4.37 -5.41 -3.71
N MET A 184 -3.91 -6.53 -3.15
CA MET A 184 -2.77 -7.28 -3.69
C MET A 184 -3.02 -7.84 -5.10
N TRP A 185 -4.22 -8.34 -5.37
CA TRP A 185 -4.59 -8.75 -6.74
C TRP A 185 -4.51 -7.58 -7.71
N PHE A 186 -4.94 -6.39 -7.28
CA PHE A 186 -4.93 -5.21 -8.12
C PHE A 186 -3.51 -4.70 -8.41
N GLU A 187 -2.55 -4.87 -7.49
CA GLU A 187 -1.14 -4.55 -7.73
C GLU A 187 -0.62 -5.20 -9.03
N ASP A 188 -0.91 -6.48 -9.25
CA ASP A 188 -0.50 -7.20 -10.47
C ASP A 188 -1.28 -6.78 -11.71
N VAL A 189 -2.57 -6.42 -11.56
CA VAL A 189 -3.34 -5.88 -12.68
C VAL A 189 -2.77 -4.54 -13.15
N LEU A 190 -2.35 -3.69 -12.21
CA LEU A 190 -1.79 -2.38 -12.51
C LEU A 190 -0.33 -2.48 -12.98
N ILE A 191 0.45 -3.38 -12.38
CA ILE A 191 1.90 -3.53 -12.59
C ILE A 191 2.23 -5.03 -12.73
N PRO A 192 2.02 -5.61 -13.94
CA PRO A 192 2.16 -7.06 -14.15
C PRO A 192 3.55 -7.65 -13.89
N ASP A 193 4.59 -6.81 -13.86
CA ASP A 193 5.96 -7.22 -13.56
C ASP A 193 6.33 -7.00 -12.07
N GLY A 194 5.41 -6.49 -11.24
CA GLY A 194 5.63 -6.12 -9.84
C GLY A 194 5.69 -7.32 -8.88
N ASN A 195 4.83 -8.33 -9.08
CA ASN A 195 4.83 -9.69 -8.51
C ASN A 195 5.51 -9.95 -7.13
N ASP A 196 5.41 -9.03 -6.18
CA ASP A 196 6.07 -9.14 -4.87
C ASP A 196 5.42 -10.21 -3.96
N TYR A 197 4.20 -10.61 -4.28
CA TYR A 197 3.40 -11.60 -3.57
C TYR A 197 3.85 -13.05 -3.77
N ILE A 198 4.78 -13.30 -4.70
CA ILE A 198 5.33 -14.65 -4.99
C ILE A 198 6.50 -14.96 -4.03
N ASP A 199 6.54 -14.35 -2.84
CA ASP A 199 7.61 -14.54 -1.85
C ASP A 199 7.83 -16.05 -1.61
N PRO A 200 9.00 -16.63 -1.99
CA PRO A 200 9.26 -18.06 -1.88
C PRO A 200 9.51 -18.51 -0.43
N GLY A 201 9.46 -17.58 0.50
CA GLY A 201 9.78 -17.76 1.89
C GLY A 201 11.28 -17.80 2.19
N ASP A 202 11.62 -17.80 3.48
CA ASP A 202 13.00 -17.93 3.95
C ASP A 202 13.53 -19.35 3.72
N ALA A 203 14.83 -19.48 3.46
CA ALA A 203 15.47 -20.78 3.23
C ALA A 203 15.29 -21.77 4.40
N TRP A 204 15.07 -21.28 5.62
CA TRP A 204 14.84 -22.07 6.83
C TRP A 204 13.36 -22.28 7.16
N ASP A 205 12.46 -21.45 6.60
CA ASP A 205 11.01 -21.60 6.68
C ASP A 205 10.36 -21.27 5.33
N PRO A 206 10.32 -22.24 4.39
CA PRO A 206 9.75 -22.03 3.06
C PRO A 206 8.23 -21.77 3.09
N CYS A 207 7.58 -21.94 4.24
CA CYS A 207 6.16 -21.62 4.42
C CYS A 207 5.94 -20.19 4.91
N ASP A 208 7.00 -19.38 5.03
CA ASP A 208 6.93 -18.01 5.55
C ASP A 208 6.60 -16.96 4.47
N GLY A 209 6.75 -17.36 3.21
CA GLY A 209 6.35 -16.62 2.03
C GLY A 209 4.85 -16.34 2.01
N TRP A 210 4.43 -15.28 1.33
CA TRP A 210 3.04 -14.83 1.40
C TRP A 210 2.10 -15.88 0.86
N ALA A 211 2.19 -16.23 -0.42
CA ALA A 211 1.41 -17.33 -0.99
C ALA A 211 1.68 -18.69 -0.30
N GLU A 212 2.92 -18.90 0.15
CA GLU A 212 3.35 -20.17 0.76
C GLU A 212 2.65 -20.47 2.10
N LYS A 213 2.26 -19.45 2.86
CA LYS A 213 1.45 -19.64 4.09
C LYS A 213 0.16 -20.40 3.83
N LEU A 214 -0.52 -20.10 2.72
CA LEU A 214 -1.71 -20.82 2.29
C LEU A 214 -1.34 -22.19 1.72
N LEU A 215 -0.36 -22.26 0.82
CA LEU A 215 0.01 -23.49 0.11
C LEU A 215 0.51 -24.57 1.07
N CYS A 216 1.19 -24.19 2.14
CA CYS A 216 1.60 -25.08 3.23
C CYS A 216 0.46 -25.47 4.19
N ASN A 217 -0.64 -24.70 4.25
CA ASN A 217 -1.77 -24.94 5.15
C ASN A 217 -3.11 -25.01 4.40
N PRO A 218 -3.28 -25.90 3.39
CA PRO A 218 -4.42 -25.87 2.48
C PRO A 218 -5.77 -26.25 3.11
N THR A 219 -5.77 -26.69 4.37
CA THR A 219 -6.98 -27.01 5.14
C THR A 219 -7.35 -25.93 6.17
N ALA A 220 -6.54 -24.88 6.29
CA ALA A 220 -6.88 -23.74 7.14
C ALA A 220 -7.99 -22.91 6.49
N ASP A 221 -8.82 -22.28 7.32
CA ASP A 221 -9.82 -21.35 6.84
C ASP A 221 -9.12 -20.14 6.18
N PHE A 222 -9.75 -19.57 5.14
CA PHE A 222 -9.19 -18.47 4.33
C PHE A 222 -8.73 -17.25 5.17
N ASN A 223 -9.37 -16.99 6.30
CA ASN A 223 -9.04 -15.88 7.20
C ASN A 223 -8.14 -16.30 8.38
N ASN A 224 -7.48 -17.45 8.29
CA ASN A 224 -6.75 -18.07 9.41
C ASN A 224 -5.30 -18.44 9.05
N THR A 225 -4.82 -18.04 7.88
CA THR A 225 -3.43 -18.20 7.42
C THR A 225 -2.63 -16.90 7.42
N GLY A 226 -3.31 -15.75 7.48
CA GLY A 226 -2.73 -14.43 7.35
C GLY A 226 -3.80 -13.34 7.27
N ASN A 227 -3.38 -12.16 6.84
CA ASN A 227 -4.22 -10.95 6.80
C ASN A 227 -4.81 -10.68 5.42
N GLY A 228 -4.68 -11.58 4.42
CA GLY A 228 -5.18 -11.35 3.05
C GLY A 228 -4.16 -11.64 1.96
N TYR A 229 -2.92 -11.23 2.23
CA TYR A 229 -1.80 -11.23 1.29
C TYR A 229 -1.48 -12.61 0.70
N GLU A 230 -1.66 -13.67 1.50
CA GLU A 230 -1.38 -15.04 1.08
C GLU A 230 -2.30 -15.58 -0.02
N LEU A 231 -3.34 -14.82 -0.35
CA LEU A 231 -4.42 -15.22 -1.23
C LEU A 231 -4.52 -14.36 -2.50
N ALA A 232 -3.51 -13.54 -2.80
CA ALA A 232 -3.40 -12.82 -4.07
C ALA A 232 -3.57 -13.76 -5.30
N LEU A 233 -2.94 -14.95 -5.26
CA LEU A 233 -3.11 -16.00 -6.28
C LEU A 233 -4.55 -16.49 -6.44
N PHE A 234 -5.36 -16.45 -5.37
CA PHE A 234 -6.78 -16.79 -5.44
C PHE A 234 -7.58 -15.70 -6.17
N GLY A 235 -7.23 -14.42 -6.01
CA GLY A 235 -7.76 -13.32 -6.83
C GLY A 235 -7.53 -13.57 -8.32
N HIS A 236 -6.30 -13.92 -8.72
CA HIS A 236 -5.97 -14.29 -10.10
C HIS A 236 -6.73 -15.52 -10.59
N TYR A 237 -6.92 -16.52 -9.73
CA TYR A 237 -7.75 -17.68 -10.06
C TYR A 237 -9.21 -17.26 -10.35
N LEU A 238 -9.81 -16.42 -9.50
CA LEU A 238 -11.18 -15.96 -9.73
C LEU A 238 -11.29 -15.18 -11.05
N SER A 239 -10.37 -14.25 -11.32
CA SER A 239 -10.39 -13.44 -12.54
C SER A 239 -10.09 -14.26 -13.80
N SER A 240 -9.27 -15.32 -13.71
CA SER A 240 -8.90 -16.12 -14.88
C SER A 240 -9.87 -17.26 -15.18
N PHE A 241 -10.59 -17.78 -14.18
CA PHE A 241 -11.41 -18.98 -14.32
C PHE A 241 -12.91 -18.77 -14.15
N ILE A 242 -13.34 -17.71 -13.45
CA ILE A 242 -14.78 -17.44 -13.24
C ILE A 242 -15.27 -16.31 -14.15
N ASP A 243 -14.42 -15.34 -14.47
CA ASP A 243 -14.68 -14.29 -15.47
C ASP A 243 -13.61 -14.28 -16.56
N GLU A 244 -13.60 -15.30 -17.43
CA GLU A 244 -12.64 -15.45 -18.54
C GLU A 244 -12.53 -14.23 -19.47
N LYS A 245 -13.43 -13.26 -19.36
CA LYS A 245 -13.45 -12.05 -20.19
C LYS A 245 -13.13 -10.78 -19.40
N GLY A 246 -13.26 -10.76 -18.07
CA GLY A 246 -12.98 -9.59 -17.23
C GLY A 246 -13.80 -8.35 -17.62
N ILE A 247 -14.98 -8.54 -18.19
CA ILE A 247 -15.83 -7.46 -18.72
C ILE A 247 -17.21 -7.64 -18.10
N ASN A 248 -17.49 -6.85 -17.08
CA ASN A 248 -18.85 -6.37 -16.83
C ASN A 248 -18.83 -4.86 -16.89
#